data_AF-A0A7W7VB67-F1
#
_entry.id   AF-A0A7W7VB67-F1
#
_cell.length_a   1.000
_cell.length_b   1.000
_cell.length_c   1.000
_cell.angle_alpha   90.00
_cell.angle_beta   90.00
_cell.angle_gamma   90.00
#
_symmetry.space_group_name_H-M   'P 1'
#
loop_
_entity.id
_entity.type
_entity.pdbx_description
1 polymer ?
#
loop_
_entity_poly.entity_id
_entity_poly.type
_entity_poly.pdbx_seq_one_letter_code
_entity_poly.pdbx_strand_id
1 'polypeptide(L)'
;MTPLSYCTNVHPAEDLAGVLAQLDRYAEPVRRLVGVDVLGLGLWLPAALAGELAAAPELRAKLRAELDARGLEVYTLNAFPYGGFHDDVVKHSVYRPEWTDEARLRYTVDCATVLNDLLPDSAVYGSISTLPLAWRTPWSAKDDEVSSAALASLTRTLDEMATANGRPIRLAVEPEPGCVLDTVADAVAWLAPRVDPRYIGLCLDTCHLAVSFADPASTVADIYRSGLEVVKVQASAALQVEDPDTGPARLALADFTEPRYLHQVRERTSSGDVLAADDLPQALSELPGRNPWRVHFHVPLHARPAAPLSATTDVLRAAIAALQSTVDGTLPHVEVETYTWSVLPETAGNGGDTALIRGIAAELRWAVANLLEPGGVR
;
A
#
# COMPACT_ATOMS: atom_id res chain seq x y z
N MET A 1 -5.73 -1.80 -20.38
CA MET A 1 -4.38 -1.35 -20.01
C MET A 1 -4.42 -1.07 -18.52
N THR A 2 -3.42 -1.51 -17.78
CA THR A 2 -3.44 -1.44 -16.32
C THR A 2 -3.06 -0.04 -15.85
N PRO A 3 -3.89 0.64 -15.05
CA PRO A 3 -3.50 1.91 -14.45
C PRO A 3 -2.29 1.73 -13.54
N LEU A 4 -1.21 2.46 -13.82
CA LEU A 4 -0.08 2.62 -12.91
C LEU A 4 -0.24 3.97 -12.21
N SER A 5 -0.25 3.95 -10.89
CA SER A 5 -0.28 5.14 -10.06
C SER A 5 0.92 5.22 -9.13
N TYR A 6 1.12 6.38 -8.50
CA TYR A 6 1.88 6.47 -7.26
C TYR A 6 0.97 6.97 -6.13
N CYS A 7 1.26 6.56 -4.90
CA CYS A 7 0.48 6.95 -3.73
C CYS A 7 0.85 8.35 -3.24
N THR A 8 -0.12 9.24 -3.04
CA THR A 8 0.11 10.57 -2.46
C THR A 8 0.31 10.54 -0.95
N ASN A 9 0.21 9.37 -0.30
CA ASN A 9 0.54 9.17 1.12
C ASN A 9 1.99 9.59 1.48
N VAL A 10 2.85 9.75 0.49
CA VAL A 10 4.21 10.31 0.66
C VAL A 10 4.20 11.83 0.93
N HIS A 11 3.09 12.51 0.70
CA HIS A 11 2.93 13.95 0.86
C HIS A 11 1.94 14.25 2.00
N PRO A 12 2.33 15.06 3.01
CA PRO A 12 1.39 15.46 4.05
C PRO A 12 0.33 16.42 3.51
N ALA A 13 -0.94 16.08 3.69
CA ALA A 13 -2.08 16.94 3.38
C ALA A 13 -3.26 16.66 4.34
N GLU A 14 -3.57 17.62 5.20
CA GLU A 14 -4.61 17.47 6.23
C GLU A 14 -6.00 17.98 5.80
N ASP A 15 -6.05 18.84 4.77
CA ASP A 15 -7.28 19.45 4.26
C ASP A 15 -7.28 19.55 2.72
N LEU A 16 -8.42 19.96 2.13
CA LEU A 16 -8.57 20.07 0.68
C LEU A 16 -7.57 21.06 0.07
N ALA A 17 -7.25 22.16 0.77
CA ALA A 17 -6.29 23.14 0.25
C ALA A 17 -4.88 22.55 0.18
N GLY A 18 -4.48 21.77 1.19
CA GLY A 18 -3.25 21.00 1.21
C GLY A 18 -3.20 19.95 0.11
N VAL A 19 -4.30 19.21 -0.09
CA VAL A 19 -4.41 18.25 -1.21
C VAL A 19 -4.21 18.95 -2.55
N LEU A 20 -4.89 20.07 -2.80
CA LEU A 20 -4.73 20.80 -4.07
C LEU A 20 -3.30 21.35 -4.24
N ALA A 21 -2.70 21.89 -3.19
CA ALA A 21 -1.33 22.38 -3.21
C ALA A 21 -0.31 21.27 -3.51
N GLN A 22 -0.54 20.05 -3.03
CA GLN A 22 0.34 18.91 -3.31
C GLN A 22 0.29 18.47 -4.79
N LEU A 23 -0.86 18.65 -5.46
CA LEU A 23 -0.99 18.34 -6.89
C LEU A 23 -0.07 19.23 -7.73
N ASP A 24 -0.04 20.53 -7.42
CA ASP A 24 0.85 21.50 -8.05
C ASP A 24 2.32 21.26 -7.69
N ARG A 25 2.58 21.02 -6.40
CA ARG A 25 3.94 20.93 -5.87
C ARG A 25 4.65 19.65 -6.28
N TYR A 26 3.93 18.53 -6.40
CA TYR A 26 4.53 17.21 -6.63
C TYR A 26 3.95 16.47 -7.83
N ALA A 27 2.63 16.25 -7.87
CA ALA A 27 2.03 15.34 -8.86
C ALA A 27 2.19 15.81 -10.30
N GLU A 28 1.92 17.09 -10.58
CA GLU A 28 2.11 17.64 -11.92
C GLU A 28 3.61 17.65 -12.33
N PRO A 29 4.56 18.11 -11.49
CA PRO A 29 5.99 17.98 -11.78
C PRO A 29 6.43 16.52 -12.04
N VAL A 30 5.95 15.56 -11.25
CA VAL A 30 6.23 14.13 -11.47
C VAL A 30 5.72 13.70 -12.84
N ARG A 31 4.46 13.99 -13.18
CA ARG A 31 3.87 13.69 -14.49
C ARG A 31 4.72 14.24 -15.64
N ARG A 32 5.09 15.52 -15.57
CA ARG A 32 5.92 16.18 -16.58
C ARG A 32 7.30 15.53 -16.72
N LEU A 33 7.90 15.09 -15.61
CA LEU A 33 9.18 14.38 -15.65
C LEU A 33 9.04 12.96 -16.20
N VAL A 34 8.00 12.22 -15.85
CA VAL A 34 7.74 10.88 -16.42
C VAL A 34 7.50 11.01 -17.93
N GLY A 35 6.86 12.09 -18.36
CA GLY A 35 6.62 12.41 -19.77
C GLY A 35 5.33 11.80 -20.31
N VAL A 36 4.31 11.67 -19.47
CA VAL A 36 2.98 11.13 -19.84
C VAL A 36 1.93 12.24 -19.87
N ASP A 37 0.90 12.06 -20.70
CA ASP A 37 -0.19 13.02 -20.83
C ASP A 37 -1.07 13.02 -19.57
N VAL A 38 -1.35 11.83 -19.05
CA VAL A 38 -2.15 11.61 -17.84
C VAL A 38 -1.41 10.73 -16.87
N LEU A 39 -1.31 11.13 -15.60
CA LEU A 39 -0.70 10.32 -14.54
C LEU A 39 -1.76 9.83 -13.56
N GLY A 40 -1.77 8.52 -13.30
CA GLY A 40 -2.59 7.92 -12.26
C GLY A 40 -2.07 8.26 -10.86
N LEU A 41 -2.98 8.54 -9.94
CA LEU A 41 -2.73 8.77 -8.53
C LEU A 41 -3.52 7.79 -7.67
N GLY A 42 -2.87 7.36 -6.59
CA GLY A 42 -3.53 6.80 -5.43
C GLY A 42 -3.63 7.86 -4.35
N LEU A 43 -4.81 8.36 -4.05
CA LEU A 43 -4.94 9.42 -3.05
C LEU A 43 -4.90 8.84 -1.63
N TRP A 44 -4.22 9.53 -0.72
CA TRP A 44 -4.48 9.38 0.72
C TRP A 44 -5.23 10.62 1.20
N LEU A 45 -6.29 10.39 1.97
CA LEU A 45 -7.14 11.44 2.55
C LEU A 45 -7.34 11.12 4.04
N PRO A 46 -6.93 11.99 4.97
CA PRO A 46 -7.27 11.82 6.37
C PRO A 46 -8.78 11.73 6.58
N ALA A 47 -9.23 10.99 7.59
CA ALA A 47 -10.64 10.69 7.80
C ALA A 47 -11.52 11.93 7.92
N ALA A 48 -11.02 13.01 8.51
CA ALA A 48 -11.74 14.28 8.59
C ALA A 48 -12.01 14.88 7.19
N LEU A 49 -11.00 14.89 6.33
CA LEU A 49 -11.12 15.39 4.95
C LEU A 49 -11.98 14.46 4.09
N ALA A 50 -11.84 13.13 4.24
CA ALA A 50 -12.68 12.18 3.54
C ALA A 50 -14.17 12.39 3.88
N GLY A 51 -14.48 12.60 5.16
CA GLY A 51 -15.84 12.91 5.62
C GLY A 51 -16.37 14.26 5.10
N GLU A 52 -15.54 15.30 5.08
CA GLU A 52 -15.88 16.60 4.48
C GLU A 52 -16.22 16.45 2.99
N LEU A 53 -15.36 15.78 2.24
CA LEU A 53 -15.56 15.54 0.80
C LEU A 53 -16.77 14.65 0.55
N ALA A 54 -17.02 13.62 1.34
CA ALA A 54 -18.18 12.75 1.21
C ALA A 54 -19.50 13.51 1.42
N ALA A 55 -19.53 14.49 2.33
CA ALA A 55 -20.69 15.32 2.61
C ALA A 55 -20.96 16.41 1.55
N ALA A 56 -19.98 16.77 0.71
CA ALA A 56 -20.02 17.94 -0.16
C ALA A 56 -19.69 17.59 -1.64
N PRO A 57 -20.70 17.24 -2.47
CA PRO A 57 -20.50 16.92 -3.89
C PRO A 57 -19.80 18.02 -4.69
N GLU A 58 -20.02 19.29 -4.34
CA GLU A 58 -19.35 20.44 -4.96
C GLU A 58 -17.85 20.49 -4.69
N LEU A 59 -17.40 20.02 -3.51
CA LEU A 59 -15.97 19.92 -3.20
C LEU A 59 -15.32 18.77 -3.97
N ARG A 60 -16.03 17.65 -4.15
CA ARG A 60 -15.57 16.55 -5.00
C ARG A 60 -15.49 16.97 -6.47
N ALA A 61 -16.49 17.69 -6.98
CA ALA A 61 -16.47 18.24 -8.33
C ALA A 61 -15.30 19.22 -8.53
N LYS A 62 -15.01 20.06 -7.52
CA LYS A 62 -13.83 20.92 -7.53
C LYS A 62 -12.53 20.10 -7.57
N LEU A 63 -12.38 19.11 -6.70
CA LEU A 63 -11.20 18.24 -6.67
C LEU A 63 -11.00 17.53 -8.02
N ARG A 64 -12.08 16.99 -8.61
CA ARG A 64 -12.04 16.39 -9.95
C ARG A 64 -11.55 17.37 -11.02
N ALA A 65 -12.11 18.58 -11.05
CA ALA A 65 -11.70 19.60 -12.01
C ALA A 65 -10.22 19.99 -11.87
N GLU A 66 -9.71 20.07 -10.64
CA GLU A 66 -8.30 20.38 -10.37
C GLU A 66 -7.35 19.23 -10.77
N LEU A 67 -7.79 17.97 -10.63
CA LEU A 67 -7.07 16.80 -11.15
C LEU A 67 -7.02 16.82 -12.68
N ASP A 68 -8.18 16.99 -13.33
CA ASP A 68 -8.30 17.03 -14.79
C ASP A 68 -7.44 18.15 -15.41
N ALA A 69 -7.47 19.34 -14.80
CA ALA A 69 -6.69 20.51 -15.24
C ALA A 69 -5.17 20.26 -15.25
N ARG A 70 -4.69 19.29 -14.46
CA ARG A 70 -3.27 18.93 -14.33
C ARG A 70 -2.90 17.65 -15.07
N GLY A 71 -3.84 17.01 -15.75
CA GLY A 71 -3.63 15.70 -16.38
C GLY A 71 -3.41 14.60 -15.34
N LEU A 72 -4.21 14.58 -14.28
CA LEU A 72 -4.13 13.60 -13.20
C LEU A 72 -5.46 12.83 -13.11
N GLU A 73 -5.39 11.54 -12.83
CA GLU A 73 -6.57 10.68 -12.65
C GLU A 73 -6.44 9.85 -11.37
N VAL A 74 -7.57 9.53 -10.72
CA VAL A 74 -7.58 8.77 -9.47
C VAL A 74 -8.27 7.44 -9.69
N TYR A 75 -7.52 6.35 -9.56
CA TYR A 75 -8.03 4.98 -9.69
C TYR A 75 -8.21 4.29 -8.34
N THR A 76 -7.55 4.80 -7.31
CA THR A 76 -7.50 4.17 -6.00
C THR A 76 -7.33 5.18 -4.87
N LEU A 77 -7.76 4.81 -3.68
CA LEU A 77 -7.43 5.46 -2.42
C LEU A 77 -6.62 4.51 -1.53
N ASN A 78 -5.70 5.08 -0.76
CA ASN A 78 -5.11 4.41 0.40
C ASN A 78 -5.89 4.86 1.65
N ALA A 79 -6.68 3.96 2.23
CA ALA A 79 -7.42 4.17 3.47
C ALA A 79 -6.81 3.35 4.63
N PHE A 80 -5.54 2.96 4.51
CA PHE A 80 -4.81 2.35 5.62
C PHE A 80 -4.62 3.38 6.74
N PRO A 81 -3.87 4.49 6.57
CA PRO A 81 -3.70 5.45 7.64
C PRO A 81 -4.97 6.28 7.80
N TYR A 82 -5.53 6.30 9.01
CA TYR A 82 -6.74 7.07 9.30
C TYR A 82 -6.51 8.58 9.36
N GLY A 83 -5.31 8.99 9.78
CA GLY A 83 -4.87 10.37 9.98
C GLY A 83 -3.52 10.37 10.70
N GLY A 84 -2.84 11.52 10.80
CA GLY A 84 -1.58 11.66 11.56
C GLY A 84 -0.42 10.81 11.04
N PHE A 85 -0.46 10.36 9.78
CA PHE A 85 0.56 9.46 9.23
C PHE A 85 1.96 10.09 9.10
N HIS A 86 2.02 11.42 9.17
CA HIS A 86 3.25 12.21 9.15
C HIS A 86 3.63 12.80 10.50
N ASP A 87 2.96 12.38 11.59
CA ASP A 87 3.36 12.73 12.95
C ASP A 87 4.78 12.23 13.25
N ASP A 88 5.44 12.82 14.22
CA ASP A 88 6.82 12.45 14.58
C ASP A 88 6.93 10.99 15.06
N VAL A 89 5.86 10.46 15.66
CA VAL A 89 5.76 9.07 16.12
C VAL A 89 4.40 8.51 15.73
N VAL A 90 4.40 7.53 14.84
CA VAL A 90 3.21 6.82 14.39
C VAL A 90 3.16 5.44 15.04
N LYS A 91 4.16 4.59 14.76
CA LYS A 91 4.28 3.23 15.29
C LYS A 91 2.93 2.48 15.27
N HIS A 92 2.43 2.02 16.42
CA HIS A 92 1.18 1.28 16.52
C HIS A 92 -0.09 2.13 16.29
N SER A 93 -0.01 3.47 16.31
CA SER A 93 -1.20 4.32 16.16
C SER A 93 -1.81 4.23 14.75
N VAL A 94 -1.02 3.88 13.74
CA VAL A 94 -1.49 3.73 12.34
C VAL A 94 -2.60 2.69 12.18
N TYR A 95 -2.61 1.65 13.04
CA TYR A 95 -3.62 0.59 13.01
C TYR A 95 -4.94 1.00 13.67
N ARG A 96 -5.04 2.23 14.20
CA ARG A 96 -6.26 2.76 14.83
C ARG A 96 -6.96 3.77 13.91
N PRO A 97 -8.30 3.78 13.88
CA PRO A 97 -9.22 2.80 14.46
C PRO A 97 -9.13 1.44 13.74
N GLU A 98 -9.42 0.37 14.47
CA GLU A 98 -9.47 -1.01 13.96
C GLU A 98 -10.82 -1.27 13.27
N TRP A 99 -10.97 -2.40 12.57
CA TRP A 99 -12.24 -2.81 11.95
C TRP A 99 -13.37 -3.15 12.95
N THR A 100 -13.03 -3.28 14.23
CA THR A 100 -13.99 -3.40 15.34
C THR A 100 -14.66 -2.06 15.71
N ASP A 101 -14.10 -0.94 15.26
CA ASP A 101 -14.61 0.41 15.50
C ASP A 101 -15.41 0.91 14.29
N GLU A 102 -16.63 1.38 14.55
CA GLU A 102 -17.53 1.93 13.52
C GLU A 102 -16.89 3.09 12.74
N ALA A 103 -15.95 3.83 13.34
CA ALA A 103 -15.23 4.89 12.67
C ALA A 103 -14.44 4.39 11.45
N ARG A 104 -13.90 3.17 11.47
CA ARG A 104 -13.19 2.58 10.32
C ARG A 104 -14.13 2.28 9.16
N LEU A 105 -15.31 1.74 9.46
CA LEU A 105 -16.35 1.51 8.45
C LEU A 105 -16.80 2.83 7.81
N ARG A 106 -17.13 3.84 8.64
CA ARG A 106 -17.55 5.16 8.15
C ARG A 106 -16.48 5.80 7.26
N TYR A 107 -15.23 5.82 7.71
CA TYR A 107 -14.12 6.35 6.91
C TYR A 107 -13.95 5.64 5.56
N THR A 108 -14.12 4.32 5.53
CA THR A 108 -14.03 3.54 4.29
C THR A 108 -15.19 3.85 3.34
N VAL A 109 -16.41 4.05 3.86
CA VAL A 109 -17.58 4.49 3.08
C VAL A 109 -17.39 5.92 2.54
N ASP A 110 -16.83 6.82 3.34
CA ASP A 110 -16.50 8.18 2.90
C ASP A 110 -15.49 8.15 1.76
N CYS A 111 -14.43 7.33 1.89
CA CYS A 111 -13.46 7.09 0.82
C CYS A 111 -14.13 6.54 -0.46
N ALA A 112 -15.02 5.56 -0.34
CA ALA A 112 -15.76 5.02 -1.48
C ALA A 112 -16.62 6.08 -2.18
N THR A 113 -17.31 6.91 -1.40
CA THR A 113 -18.12 8.03 -1.90
C THR A 113 -17.26 9.03 -2.66
N VAL A 114 -16.09 9.38 -2.13
CA VAL A 114 -15.15 10.26 -2.81
C VAL A 114 -14.63 9.63 -4.10
N LEU A 115 -14.12 8.40 -4.03
CA LEU A 115 -13.53 7.73 -5.19
C LEU A 115 -14.53 7.57 -6.33
N ASN A 116 -15.79 7.23 -6.02
CA ASN A 116 -16.84 7.06 -7.03
C ASN A 116 -16.97 8.28 -7.95
N ASP A 117 -16.85 9.50 -7.40
CA ASP A 117 -16.98 10.74 -8.16
C ASP A 117 -15.65 11.20 -8.80
N LEU A 118 -14.52 10.67 -8.33
CA LEU A 118 -13.19 10.96 -8.89
C LEU A 118 -12.75 9.97 -9.98
N LEU A 119 -13.37 8.79 -10.08
CA LEU A 119 -12.98 7.77 -11.04
C LEU A 119 -13.03 8.31 -12.48
N PRO A 120 -12.01 8.03 -13.30
CA PRO A 120 -12.07 8.36 -14.72
C PRO A 120 -13.15 7.53 -15.41
N ASP A 121 -13.75 8.07 -16.48
CA ASP A 121 -14.86 7.41 -17.17
C ASP A 121 -14.48 6.04 -17.72
N SER A 122 -13.21 5.84 -18.05
CA SER A 122 -12.65 4.57 -18.53
C SER A 122 -12.40 3.53 -17.44
N ALA A 123 -12.53 3.88 -16.14
CA ALA A 123 -12.30 2.95 -15.06
C ALA A 123 -13.39 1.86 -15.01
N VAL A 124 -12.94 0.60 -15.02
CA VAL A 124 -13.80 -0.58 -14.86
C VAL A 124 -14.24 -0.74 -13.40
N TYR A 125 -13.36 -0.40 -12.45
CA TYR A 125 -13.64 -0.35 -11.02
C TYR A 125 -12.70 0.66 -10.34
N GLY A 126 -13.00 1.04 -9.10
CA GLY A 126 -12.08 1.76 -8.21
C GLY A 126 -11.63 0.87 -7.05
N SER A 127 -10.41 1.06 -6.53
CA SER A 127 -9.92 0.27 -5.39
C SER A 127 -9.58 1.11 -4.17
N ILE A 128 -9.80 0.56 -2.97
CA ILE A 128 -9.43 1.19 -1.70
C ILE A 128 -8.57 0.21 -0.90
N SER A 129 -7.31 0.52 -0.63
CA SER A 129 -6.53 -0.29 0.33
C SER A 129 -6.92 0.06 1.77
N THR A 130 -6.89 -0.94 2.65
CA THR A 130 -7.18 -0.77 4.09
C THR A 130 -6.31 -1.70 4.90
N LEU A 131 -6.12 -1.38 6.17
CA LEU A 131 -5.39 -2.20 7.12
C LEU A 131 -6.05 -3.58 7.32
N PRO A 132 -5.28 -4.60 7.74
CA PRO A 132 -5.72 -6.00 7.68
C PRO A 132 -6.98 -6.25 8.50
N LEU A 133 -6.97 -5.85 9.77
CA LEU A 133 -8.12 -5.80 10.70
C LEU A 133 -7.76 -4.91 11.90
N ALA A 134 -6.61 -5.25 12.50
CA ALA A 134 -6.02 -4.65 13.69
C ALA A 134 -4.58 -5.15 13.86
N TRP A 135 -3.85 -4.57 14.83
CA TRP A 135 -2.67 -5.22 15.39
C TRP A 135 -3.04 -6.55 16.06
N ARG A 136 -2.17 -7.57 16.05
CA ARG A 136 -2.52 -8.94 16.48
C ARG A 136 -2.91 -9.09 17.95
N THR A 137 -2.60 -8.12 18.80
CA THR A 137 -2.87 -8.21 20.24
C THR A 137 -3.34 -6.87 20.80
N PRO A 138 -4.47 -6.85 21.54
CA PRO A 138 -5.39 -7.97 21.77
C PRO A 138 -6.26 -8.30 20.53
N TRP A 139 -6.64 -9.56 20.36
CA TRP A 139 -7.65 -9.99 19.38
C TRP A 139 -8.44 -11.19 19.89
N SER A 140 -9.75 -11.21 19.65
CA SER A 140 -10.65 -12.26 20.12
C SER A 140 -11.63 -12.71 19.03
N ALA A 141 -12.29 -13.86 19.24
CA ALA A 141 -13.34 -14.34 18.34
C ALA A 141 -14.52 -13.35 18.21
N LYS A 142 -14.77 -12.53 19.25
CA LYS A 142 -15.77 -11.46 19.18
C LYS A 142 -15.35 -10.36 18.20
N ASP A 143 -14.05 -10.07 18.12
CA ASP A 143 -13.52 -9.07 17.20
C ASP A 143 -13.62 -9.55 15.74
N ASP A 144 -13.49 -10.85 15.50
CA ASP A 144 -13.82 -11.46 14.20
C ASP A 144 -15.28 -11.22 13.82
N GLU A 145 -16.23 -11.44 14.74
CA GLU A 145 -17.66 -11.25 14.50
C GLU A 145 -18.00 -9.78 14.17
N VAL A 146 -17.47 -8.83 14.96
CA VAL A 146 -17.70 -7.40 14.75
C VAL A 146 -17.12 -6.94 13.41
N SER A 147 -15.87 -7.34 13.11
CA SER A 147 -15.21 -6.97 11.85
C SER A 147 -15.93 -7.58 10.64
N SER A 148 -16.40 -8.84 10.75
CA SER A 148 -17.20 -9.49 9.70
C SER A 148 -18.51 -8.73 9.45
N ALA A 149 -19.19 -8.30 10.50
CA ALA A 149 -20.42 -7.51 10.39
C ALA A 149 -20.18 -6.14 9.73
N ALA A 150 -19.06 -5.49 10.05
CA ALA A 150 -18.65 -4.22 9.44
C ALA A 150 -18.37 -4.39 7.94
N LEU A 151 -17.58 -5.40 7.54
CA LEU A 151 -17.29 -5.70 6.13
C LEU A 151 -18.54 -6.11 5.35
N ALA A 152 -19.47 -6.84 5.97
CA ALA A 152 -20.76 -7.15 5.37
C ALA A 152 -21.63 -5.89 5.18
N SER A 153 -21.55 -4.93 6.10
CA SER A 153 -22.22 -3.63 5.94
C SER A 153 -21.62 -2.82 4.81
N LEU A 154 -20.29 -2.74 4.73
CA LEU A 154 -19.60 -2.09 3.64
C LEU A 154 -19.98 -2.72 2.29
N THR A 155 -20.01 -4.05 2.21
CA THR A 155 -20.38 -4.78 0.99
C THR A 155 -21.74 -4.35 0.46
N ARG A 156 -22.75 -4.19 1.33
CA ARG A 156 -24.08 -3.71 0.92
C ARG A 156 -24.02 -2.29 0.36
N THR A 157 -23.29 -1.39 1.02
CA THR A 157 -23.11 -0.02 0.53
C THR A 157 -22.41 0.01 -0.82
N LEU A 158 -21.35 -0.78 -1.01
CA LEU A 158 -20.63 -0.86 -2.28
C LEU A 158 -21.50 -1.45 -3.41
N ASP A 159 -22.36 -2.41 -3.11
CA ASP A 159 -23.33 -3.00 -4.06
C ASP A 159 -24.40 -1.98 -4.50
N GLU A 160 -24.93 -1.21 -3.55
CA GLU A 160 -25.86 -0.10 -3.84
C GLU A 160 -25.20 0.97 -4.72
N MET A 161 -23.97 1.37 -4.40
CA MET A 161 -23.20 2.33 -5.20
C MET A 161 -22.90 1.79 -6.60
N ALA A 162 -22.50 0.53 -6.72
CA ALA A 162 -22.23 -0.10 -8.02
C ALA A 162 -23.50 -0.17 -8.89
N THR A 163 -24.65 -0.49 -8.28
CA THR A 163 -25.95 -0.52 -8.96
C THR A 163 -26.35 0.87 -9.46
N ALA A 164 -26.11 1.91 -8.67
CA ALA A 164 -26.45 3.29 -9.04
C ALA A 164 -25.52 3.88 -10.14
N ASN A 165 -24.23 3.55 -10.09
CA ASN A 165 -23.21 4.22 -10.91
C ASN A 165 -22.67 3.35 -12.08
N GLY A 166 -23.02 2.06 -12.11
CA GLY A 166 -22.63 1.12 -13.17
C GLY A 166 -21.18 0.65 -13.10
N ARG A 167 -20.42 1.01 -12.06
CA ARG A 167 -19.03 0.58 -11.83
C ARG A 167 -18.80 0.30 -10.34
N PRO A 168 -18.17 -0.82 -9.97
CA PRO A 168 -17.94 -1.14 -8.56
C PRO A 168 -16.74 -0.40 -7.97
N ILE A 169 -16.84 -0.07 -6.68
CA ILE A 169 -15.68 0.20 -5.83
C ILE A 169 -15.38 -1.06 -5.03
N ARG A 170 -14.10 -1.44 -4.97
CA ARG A 170 -13.63 -2.67 -4.33
C ARG A 170 -12.66 -2.35 -3.19
N LEU A 171 -12.86 -2.97 -2.04
CA LEU A 171 -11.93 -2.93 -0.93
C LEU A 171 -10.81 -3.95 -1.15
N ALA A 172 -9.58 -3.53 -0.88
CA ALA A 172 -8.38 -4.34 -0.94
C ALA A 172 -7.79 -4.41 0.49
N VAL A 173 -8.04 -5.51 1.20
CA VAL A 173 -7.52 -5.73 2.55
C VAL A 173 -6.03 -6.07 2.45
N GLU A 174 -5.19 -5.30 3.13
CA GLU A 174 -3.74 -5.42 3.08
C GLU A 174 -3.24 -6.27 4.25
N PRO A 175 -2.73 -7.50 4.04
CA PRO A 175 -2.04 -8.24 5.10
C PRO A 175 -0.74 -7.51 5.46
N GLU A 176 -0.42 -7.42 6.76
CA GLU A 176 0.77 -6.72 7.23
C GLU A 176 1.45 -7.47 8.38
N PRO A 177 2.80 -7.61 8.36
CA PRO A 177 3.56 -8.22 9.44
C PRO A 177 3.20 -7.65 10.82
N GLY A 178 2.86 -8.54 11.75
CA GLY A 178 2.52 -8.19 13.13
C GLY A 178 1.04 -7.92 13.39
N CYS A 179 0.20 -7.86 12.35
CA CYS A 179 -1.25 -7.72 12.46
C CYS A 179 -1.98 -9.06 12.63
N VAL A 180 -3.29 -9.00 12.85
CA VAL A 180 -4.18 -10.18 12.92
C VAL A 180 -4.09 -11.01 11.63
N LEU A 181 -4.05 -10.33 10.48
CA LEU A 181 -3.75 -10.95 9.19
C LEU A 181 -2.28 -10.63 8.86
N ASP A 182 -1.35 -11.37 9.49
CA ASP A 182 0.10 -11.14 9.34
C ASP A 182 0.57 -11.47 7.92
N THR A 183 0.08 -12.59 7.38
CA THR A 183 0.44 -13.07 6.05
C THR A 183 -0.75 -13.09 5.10
N VAL A 184 -0.48 -13.20 3.80
CA VAL A 184 -1.52 -13.46 2.79
C VAL A 184 -2.29 -14.74 3.10
N ALA A 185 -1.64 -15.78 3.64
CA ALA A 185 -2.31 -17.01 4.01
C ALA A 185 -3.36 -16.79 5.12
N ASP A 186 -3.02 -15.98 6.13
CA ASP A 186 -3.98 -15.59 7.19
C ASP A 186 -5.15 -14.80 6.62
N ALA A 187 -4.87 -13.85 5.72
CA ALA A 187 -5.90 -13.06 5.06
C ALA A 187 -6.82 -13.92 4.18
N VAL A 188 -6.28 -14.85 3.40
CA VAL A 188 -7.08 -15.79 2.61
C VAL A 188 -7.96 -16.67 3.50
N ALA A 189 -7.39 -17.24 4.57
CA ALA A 189 -8.13 -18.09 5.50
C ALA A 189 -9.25 -17.34 6.22
N TRP A 190 -9.03 -16.06 6.53
CA TRP A 190 -10.02 -15.22 7.19
C TRP A 190 -11.10 -14.70 6.23
N LEU A 191 -10.71 -14.12 5.09
CA LEU A 191 -11.61 -13.42 4.16
C LEU A 191 -12.46 -14.38 3.33
N ALA A 192 -11.88 -15.44 2.76
CA ALA A 192 -12.58 -16.31 1.80
C ALA A 192 -13.95 -16.83 2.26
N PRO A 193 -14.14 -17.25 3.54
CA PRO A 193 -15.46 -17.67 4.02
C PRO A 193 -16.36 -16.52 4.51
N ARG A 194 -15.88 -15.26 4.56
CA ARG A 194 -16.55 -14.14 5.24
C ARG A 194 -17.03 -13.02 4.31
N VAL A 195 -16.44 -12.87 3.12
CA VAL A 195 -16.67 -11.70 2.25
C VAL A 195 -17.20 -12.08 0.88
N ASP A 196 -17.79 -11.10 0.19
CA ASP A 196 -18.13 -11.22 -1.23
C ASP A 196 -16.94 -10.78 -2.10
N PRO A 197 -16.31 -11.69 -2.88
CA PRO A 197 -15.12 -11.38 -3.67
C PRO A 197 -15.35 -10.34 -4.79
N ARG A 198 -16.62 -10.06 -5.12
CA ARG A 198 -16.96 -8.97 -6.06
C ARG A 198 -16.59 -7.60 -5.50
N TYR A 199 -16.63 -7.44 -4.18
CA TYR A 199 -16.44 -6.15 -3.50
C TYR A 199 -15.22 -6.12 -2.59
N ILE A 200 -14.75 -7.26 -2.09
CA ILE A 200 -13.61 -7.32 -1.16
C ILE A 200 -12.61 -8.36 -1.64
N GLY A 201 -11.35 -7.97 -1.79
CA GLY A 201 -10.23 -8.87 -2.05
C GLY A 201 -8.97 -8.40 -1.34
N LEU A 202 -7.80 -8.76 -1.88
CA LEU A 202 -6.52 -8.42 -1.26
C LEU A 202 -5.86 -7.19 -1.89
N CYS A 203 -5.22 -6.39 -1.04
CA CYS A 203 -4.11 -5.54 -1.43
C CYS A 203 -2.83 -6.36 -1.27
N LEU A 204 -2.14 -6.64 -2.37
CA LEU A 204 -0.87 -7.35 -2.35
C LEU A 204 0.26 -6.33 -2.27
N ASP A 205 0.68 -5.98 -1.05
CA ASP A 205 1.92 -5.23 -0.84
C ASP A 205 3.13 -6.17 -0.99
N THR A 206 4.03 -5.84 -1.91
CA THR A 206 5.18 -6.70 -2.23
C THR A 206 6.35 -6.55 -1.27
N CYS A 207 6.41 -5.48 -0.47
CA CYS A 207 7.30 -5.37 0.68
C CYS A 207 6.83 -6.32 1.80
N HIS A 208 5.56 -6.32 2.17
CA HIS A 208 4.98 -7.24 3.17
C HIS A 208 5.17 -8.69 2.74
N LEU A 209 4.85 -9.01 1.49
CA LEU A 209 5.06 -10.33 0.91
C LEU A 209 6.53 -10.79 1.05
N ALA A 210 7.47 -9.87 0.76
CA ALA A 210 8.88 -10.14 0.91
C ALA A 210 9.24 -10.38 2.38
N VAL A 211 8.82 -9.51 3.29
CA VAL A 211 9.09 -9.61 4.74
C VAL A 211 8.60 -10.94 5.30
N SER A 212 7.43 -11.44 4.88
CA SER A 212 6.93 -12.76 5.27
C SER A 212 7.68 -13.94 4.65
N PHE A 213 8.69 -13.70 3.80
CA PHE A 213 9.41 -14.72 3.02
C PHE A 213 8.50 -15.63 2.17
N ALA A 214 7.34 -15.12 1.77
CA ALA A 214 6.41 -15.86 0.95
C ALA A 214 6.94 -16.03 -0.48
N ASP A 215 6.57 -17.15 -1.11
CA ASP A 215 6.80 -17.37 -2.53
C ASP A 215 5.69 -16.67 -3.35
N PRO A 216 6.02 -15.72 -4.24
CA PRO A 216 4.99 -14.93 -4.91
C PRO A 216 4.06 -15.74 -5.82
N ALA A 217 4.58 -16.74 -6.53
CA ALA A 217 3.81 -17.51 -7.49
C ALA A 217 2.74 -18.37 -6.81
N SER A 218 3.13 -19.13 -5.79
CA SER A 218 2.21 -19.91 -4.96
C SER A 218 1.22 -19.02 -4.21
N THR A 219 1.68 -17.88 -3.68
CA THR A 219 0.81 -16.91 -3.00
C THR A 219 -0.31 -16.41 -3.90
N VAL A 220 0.03 -15.95 -5.12
CA VAL A 220 -0.98 -15.51 -6.09
C VAL A 220 -1.91 -16.68 -6.45
N ALA A 221 -1.37 -17.85 -6.74
CA ALA A 221 -2.18 -19.02 -7.08
C ALA A 221 -3.15 -19.40 -5.94
N ASP A 222 -2.73 -19.28 -4.68
CA ASP A 222 -3.54 -19.63 -3.51
C ASP A 222 -4.66 -18.60 -3.28
N ILE A 223 -4.41 -17.30 -3.50
CA ILE A 223 -5.44 -16.26 -3.48
C ILE A 223 -6.56 -16.63 -4.46
N TYR A 224 -6.24 -16.85 -5.74
CA TYR A 224 -7.25 -17.11 -6.76
C TYR A 224 -7.93 -18.48 -6.59
N ARG A 225 -7.21 -19.50 -6.09
CA ARG A 225 -7.81 -20.81 -5.78
C ARG A 225 -8.84 -20.73 -4.65
N SER A 226 -8.71 -19.76 -3.75
CA SER A 226 -9.69 -19.54 -2.67
C SER A 226 -10.99 -18.87 -3.15
N GLY A 227 -11.02 -18.35 -4.38
CA GLY A 227 -12.12 -17.56 -4.92
C GLY A 227 -12.02 -16.06 -4.64
N LEU A 228 -10.98 -15.62 -3.90
CA LEU A 228 -10.62 -14.21 -3.76
C LEU A 228 -9.80 -13.73 -4.97
N GLU A 229 -9.63 -12.42 -5.08
CA GLU A 229 -8.80 -11.79 -6.11
C GLU A 229 -7.81 -10.80 -5.50
N VAL A 230 -6.70 -10.56 -6.18
CA VAL A 230 -5.88 -9.37 -5.95
C VAL A 230 -6.59 -8.19 -6.59
N VAL A 231 -7.00 -7.22 -5.78
CA VAL A 231 -7.71 -6.00 -6.22
C VAL A 231 -6.75 -4.86 -6.48
N LYS A 232 -5.67 -4.81 -5.70
CA LYS A 232 -4.64 -3.79 -5.76
C LYS A 232 -3.29 -4.43 -5.46
N VAL A 233 -2.24 -3.95 -6.12
CA VAL A 233 -0.85 -4.23 -5.78
C VAL A 233 -0.23 -2.92 -5.31
N GLN A 234 0.36 -2.92 -4.11
CA GLN A 234 1.32 -1.89 -3.74
C GLN A 234 2.70 -2.38 -4.19
N ALA A 235 3.22 -1.70 -5.21
CA ALA A 235 4.53 -1.96 -5.77
C ALA A 235 5.59 -1.30 -4.89
N SER A 236 6.01 -2.05 -3.87
CA SER A 236 6.97 -1.65 -2.83
C SER A 236 8.07 -2.72 -2.68
N ALA A 237 9.20 -2.37 -2.07
CA ALA A 237 10.30 -3.30 -1.84
C ALA A 237 10.84 -3.17 -0.42
N ALA A 238 11.09 -4.29 0.24
CA ALA A 238 11.71 -4.35 1.56
C ALA A 238 13.23 -4.15 1.47
N LEU A 239 13.83 -3.75 2.58
CA LEU A 239 15.28 -3.81 2.78
C LEU A 239 15.68 -5.23 3.18
N GLN A 240 16.71 -5.79 2.55
CA GLN A 240 17.23 -7.12 2.84
C GLN A 240 18.72 -7.08 3.19
N VAL A 241 19.14 -8.00 4.06
CA VAL A 241 20.54 -8.28 4.38
C VAL A 241 20.74 -9.78 4.54
N GLU A 242 21.78 -10.32 3.88
CA GLU A 242 22.06 -11.76 3.89
C GLU A 242 22.70 -12.21 5.20
N ASP A 243 23.70 -11.46 5.68
CA ASP A 243 24.49 -11.75 6.88
C ASP A 243 24.34 -10.64 7.94
N PRO A 244 23.19 -10.56 8.65
CA PRO A 244 22.88 -9.46 9.56
C PRO A 244 23.80 -9.37 10.78
N ASP A 245 24.48 -10.45 11.18
CA ASP A 245 25.33 -10.47 12.38
C ASP A 245 26.74 -9.88 12.18
N THR A 246 27.08 -9.47 10.96
CA THR A 246 28.38 -8.84 10.70
C THR A 246 28.42 -7.39 11.19
N GLY A 247 29.59 -6.92 11.66
CA GLY A 247 29.76 -5.53 12.09
C GLY A 247 29.30 -4.49 11.06
N PRO A 248 29.69 -4.60 9.77
CA PRO A 248 29.20 -3.71 8.72
C PRO A 248 27.68 -3.78 8.50
N ALA A 249 27.07 -4.96 8.56
CA ALA A 249 25.62 -5.11 8.44
C ALA A 249 24.87 -4.45 9.60
N ARG A 250 25.31 -4.68 10.85
CA ARG A 250 24.72 -4.05 12.04
C ARG A 250 24.79 -2.52 11.96
N LEU A 251 25.92 -1.97 11.51
CA LEU A 251 26.07 -0.53 11.30
C LEU A 251 25.13 -0.01 10.21
N ALA A 252 25.07 -0.68 9.07
CA ALA A 252 24.20 -0.28 7.96
C ALA A 252 22.71 -0.36 8.33
N LEU A 253 22.28 -1.37 9.09
CA LEU A 253 20.91 -1.49 9.59
C LEU A 253 20.57 -0.39 10.60
N ALA A 254 21.52 0.02 11.44
CA ALA A 254 21.29 1.06 12.44
C ALA A 254 20.90 2.41 11.80
N ASP A 255 21.37 2.71 10.59
CA ASP A 255 21.00 3.92 9.85
C ASP A 255 19.51 3.97 9.46
N PHE A 256 18.83 2.82 9.45
CA PHE A 256 17.38 2.70 9.20
C PHE A 256 16.55 2.64 10.48
N THR A 257 17.17 2.82 11.66
CA THR A 257 16.42 2.90 12.91
C THR A 257 15.90 4.32 13.11
N GLU A 258 14.57 4.46 13.13
CA GLU A 258 13.92 5.77 13.23
C GLU A 258 12.62 5.68 14.08
N PRO A 259 12.18 6.80 14.69
CA PRO A 259 11.12 6.78 15.69
C PRO A 259 9.69 6.81 15.14
N ARG A 260 9.49 7.11 13.86
CA ARG A 260 8.17 7.35 13.26
C ARG A 260 7.42 6.06 12.99
N TYR A 261 7.96 5.16 12.18
CA TYR A 261 7.29 3.96 11.68
C TYR A 261 7.78 2.69 12.36
N LEU A 262 6.96 1.64 12.38
CA LEU A 262 7.44 0.32 12.75
C LEU A 262 8.23 -0.27 11.57
N HIS A 263 9.36 -0.88 11.87
CA HIS A 263 10.14 -1.60 10.88
C HIS A 263 10.18 -3.07 11.26
N GLN A 264 9.05 -3.77 11.10
CA GLN A 264 8.93 -5.19 11.40
C GLN A 264 10.04 -5.97 10.69
N VAL A 265 10.74 -6.81 11.43
CA VAL A 265 11.85 -7.62 10.91
C VAL A 265 11.48 -9.08 10.98
N ARG A 266 11.85 -9.82 9.94
CA ARG A 266 11.73 -11.28 9.88
C ARG A 266 13.07 -11.91 9.57
N GLU A 267 13.37 -13.03 10.23
CA GLU A 267 14.52 -13.89 9.93
C GLU A 267 14.01 -15.27 9.52
N ARG A 268 14.37 -15.71 8.31
CA ARG A 268 14.01 -17.07 7.85
C ARG A 268 15.12 -18.05 8.21
N THR A 269 14.83 -18.97 9.13
CA THR A 269 15.79 -19.99 9.55
C THR A 269 16.07 -20.99 8.44
N SER A 270 17.18 -21.74 8.58
CA SER A 270 17.51 -22.85 7.69
C SER A 270 16.47 -23.98 7.68
N SER A 271 15.64 -24.11 8.73
CA SER A 271 14.50 -25.06 8.76
C SER A 271 13.29 -24.55 7.99
N GLY A 272 13.27 -23.26 7.60
CA GLY A 272 12.16 -22.60 6.93
C GLY A 272 11.21 -21.85 7.86
N ASP A 273 11.44 -21.89 9.18
CA ASP A 273 10.67 -21.12 10.15
C ASP A 273 10.98 -19.63 10.01
N VAL A 274 9.99 -18.77 10.29
CA VAL A 274 10.16 -17.32 10.24
C VAL A 274 10.09 -16.76 11.66
N LEU A 275 11.23 -16.29 12.16
CA LEU A 275 11.32 -15.56 13.43
C LEU A 275 10.94 -14.09 13.21
N ALA A 276 10.38 -13.45 14.23
CA ALA A 276 9.80 -12.12 14.13
C ALA A 276 10.24 -11.18 15.24
N ALA A 277 10.48 -9.93 14.87
CA ALA A 277 10.50 -8.78 15.77
C ALA A 277 9.58 -7.69 15.19
N ASP A 278 8.90 -6.95 16.07
CA ASP A 278 7.91 -5.94 15.67
C ASP A 278 8.55 -4.63 15.21
N ASP A 279 9.83 -4.42 15.53
CA ASP A 279 10.57 -3.23 15.12
C ASP A 279 12.07 -3.53 14.96
N LEU A 280 12.78 -2.69 14.20
CA LEU A 280 14.19 -2.89 13.89
C LEU A 280 15.10 -2.77 15.13
N PRO A 281 14.89 -1.83 16.07
CA PRO A 281 15.67 -1.80 17.32
C PRO A 281 15.49 -3.08 18.14
N GLN A 282 14.27 -3.64 18.20
CA GLN A 282 14.00 -4.91 18.87
C GLN A 282 14.73 -6.06 18.17
N ALA A 283 14.66 -6.11 16.83
CA ALA A 283 15.35 -7.11 16.03
C ALA A 283 16.85 -7.13 16.31
N LEU A 284 17.49 -5.97 16.31
CA LEU A 284 18.92 -5.80 16.59
C LEU A 284 19.34 -6.36 17.96
N SER A 285 18.43 -6.37 18.95
CA SER A 285 18.69 -6.93 20.28
C SER A 285 18.27 -8.41 20.45
N GLU A 286 17.22 -8.85 19.77
CA GLU A 286 16.53 -10.11 20.10
C GLU A 286 16.64 -11.19 19.02
N LEU A 287 16.71 -10.82 17.74
CA LEU A 287 16.79 -11.80 16.66
C LEU A 287 18.20 -12.40 16.56
N PRO A 288 18.34 -13.73 16.33
CA PRO A 288 19.64 -14.40 16.30
C PRO A 288 20.62 -13.86 15.26
N GLY A 289 20.13 -13.36 14.12
CA GLY A 289 20.97 -12.86 13.03
C GLY A 289 21.76 -13.94 12.30
N ARG A 290 21.32 -15.21 12.37
CA ARG A 290 22.05 -16.35 11.79
C ARG A 290 21.70 -16.62 10.34
N ASN A 291 20.61 -16.01 9.86
CA ASN A 291 20.07 -16.15 8.52
C ASN A 291 19.62 -14.78 8.00
N PRO A 292 19.25 -14.67 6.71
CA PRO A 292 18.88 -13.39 6.11
C PRO A 292 17.73 -12.71 6.84
N TRP A 293 17.84 -11.39 6.97
CA TRP A 293 16.77 -10.54 7.47
C TRP A 293 16.11 -9.79 6.33
N ARG A 294 14.79 -9.65 6.43
CA ARG A 294 14.01 -8.68 5.65
C ARG A 294 13.32 -7.73 6.62
N VAL A 295 13.49 -6.44 6.35
CA VAL A 295 13.00 -5.34 7.19
C VAL A 295 11.90 -4.62 6.42
N HIS A 296 10.75 -4.44 7.04
CA HIS A 296 9.66 -3.61 6.52
C HIS A 296 10.10 -2.15 6.49
N PHE A 297 10.70 -1.77 5.37
CA PHE A 297 11.13 -0.42 5.07
C PHE A 297 11.04 -0.28 3.56
N HIS A 298 10.16 0.60 3.06
CA HIS A 298 9.96 0.74 1.61
C HIS A 298 11.21 1.38 1.01
N VAL A 299 11.98 0.62 0.24
CA VAL A 299 13.14 1.12 -0.48
C VAL A 299 12.65 1.57 -1.87
N PRO A 300 13.05 2.77 -2.36
CA PRO A 300 12.65 3.21 -3.68
C PRO A 300 12.98 2.17 -4.76
N LEU A 301 12.03 1.84 -5.63
CA LEU A 301 12.12 0.70 -6.55
C LEU A 301 13.34 0.73 -7.48
N HIS A 302 13.78 1.93 -7.86
CA HIS A 302 14.93 2.14 -8.74
C HIS A 302 16.27 2.21 -7.99
N ALA A 303 16.24 2.35 -6.67
CA ALA A 303 17.43 2.50 -5.86
C ALA A 303 18.16 1.16 -5.70
N ARG A 304 19.48 1.25 -5.49
CA ARG A 304 20.32 0.12 -5.10
C ARG A 304 20.93 0.45 -3.75
N PRO A 305 20.42 -0.13 -2.65
CA PRO A 305 21.04 0.04 -1.34
C PRO A 305 22.54 -0.27 -1.38
N ALA A 306 23.32 0.45 -0.58
CA ALA A 306 24.74 0.20 -0.46
C ALA A 306 24.98 -1.16 0.22
N ALA A 307 25.95 -1.93 -0.27
CA ALA A 307 26.33 -3.19 0.35
C ALA A 307 26.66 -2.99 1.85
N PRO A 308 26.25 -3.90 2.75
CA PRO A 308 25.71 -5.24 2.46
C PRO A 308 24.19 -5.32 2.26
N LEU A 309 23.50 -4.17 2.19
CA LEU A 309 22.05 -4.12 2.02
C LEU A 309 21.64 -4.32 0.56
N SER A 310 20.45 -4.86 0.35
CA SER A 310 19.79 -4.99 -0.95
C SER A 310 18.29 -4.70 -0.85
N ALA A 311 17.59 -4.64 -1.99
CA ALA A 311 16.15 -4.41 -2.04
C ALA A 311 15.44 -5.60 -2.68
N THR A 312 14.27 -5.97 -2.17
CA THR A 312 13.52 -7.16 -2.62
C THR A 312 12.68 -6.93 -3.88
N THR A 313 13.18 -6.14 -4.85
CA THR A 313 12.48 -5.84 -6.11
C THR A 313 12.24 -7.08 -6.99
N ASP A 314 12.97 -8.16 -6.75
CA ASP A 314 12.76 -9.48 -7.36
C ASP A 314 11.43 -10.11 -6.92
N VAL A 315 11.05 -9.95 -5.65
CA VAL A 315 9.74 -10.40 -5.14
C VAL A 315 8.60 -9.69 -5.87
N LEU A 316 8.71 -8.37 -6.05
CA LEU A 316 7.75 -7.57 -6.81
C LEU A 316 7.61 -8.06 -8.27
N ARG A 317 8.74 -8.23 -8.98
CA ARG A 317 8.71 -8.75 -10.36
C ARG A 317 8.07 -10.14 -10.44
N ALA A 318 8.39 -11.03 -9.51
CA ALA A 318 7.81 -12.37 -9.46
C ALA A 318 6.31 -12.36 -9.16
N ALA A 319 5.84 -11.47 -8.27
CA ALA A 319 4.42 -11.29 -7.97
C ALA A 319 3.64 -10.80 -9.19
N ILE A 320 4.15 -9.79 -9.90
CA ILE A 320 3.53 -9.28 -11.12
C ILE A 320 3.52 -10.35 -12.23
N ALA A 321 4.61 -11.09 -12.43
CA ALA A 321 4.66 -12.18 -13.41
C ALA A 321 3.64 -13.30 -13.07
N ALA A 322 3.48 -13.62 -11.79
CA ALA A 322 2.47 -14.57 -11.34
C ALA A 322 1.04 -14.07 -11.63
N LEU A 323 0.77 -12.77 -11.39
CA LEU A 323 -0.52 -12.15 -11.72
C LEU A 323 -0.79 -12.16 -13.22
N GLN A 324 0.19 -11.77 -14.05
CA GLN A 324 0.09 -11.83 -15.52
C GLN A 324 -0.22 -13.23 -16.03
N SER A 325 0.27 -14.26 -15.35
CA SER A 325 0.02 -15.66 -15.69
C SER A 325 -1.31 -16.21 -15.16
N THR A 326 -1.94 -15.50 -14.21
CA THR A 326 -3.15 -15.98 -13.51
C THR A 326 -4.42 -15.26 -13.97
N VAL A 327 -4.34 -13.96 -14.27
CA VAL A 327 -5.52 -13.16 -14.62
C VAL A 327 -5.76 -13.12 -16.12
N ASP A 328 -7.01 -13.39 -16.52
CA ASP A 328 -7.45 -13.24 -17.91
C ASP A 328 -7.77 -11.76 -18.18
N GLY A 329 -6.76 -10.99 -18.63
CA GLY A 329 -6.97 -9.63 -19.13
C GLY A 329 -6.19 -8.55 -18.39
N THR A 330 -6.89 -7.60 -17.77
CA THR A 330 -6.23 -6.43 -17.17
C THR A 330 -5.71 -6.77 -15.78
N LEU A 331 -4.44 -6.47 -15.51
CA LEU A 331 -3.87 -6.64 -14.16
C LEU A 331 -4.65 -5.80 -13.13
N PRO A 332 -4.59 -6.18 -11.84
CA PRO A 332 -5.08 -5.34 -10.75
C PRO A 332 -4.46 -3.93 -10.80
N HIS A 333 -5.07 -2.95 -10.12
CA HIS A 333 -4.45 -1.62 -9.99
C HIS A 333 -3.06 -1.76 -9.37
N VAL A 334 -2.04 -1.15 -9.99
CA VAL A 334 -0.67 -1.15 -9.47
C VAL A 334 -0.33 0.27 -9.02
N GLU A 335 -0.03 0.41 -7.74
CA GLU A 335 0.33 1.68 -7.11
C GLU A 335 1.76 1.59 -6.58
N VAL A 336 2.66 2.44 -7.07
CA VAL A 336 3.99 2.63 -6.47
C VAL A 336 3.82 3.30 -5.12
N GLU A 337 4.33 2.65 -4.08
CA GLU A 337 4.13 3.06 -2.69
C GLU A 337 5.50 3.01 -2.00
N THR A 338 6.15 4.18 -1.93
CA THR A 338 7.34 4.38 -1.10
C THR A 338 7.05 5.60 -0.23
N TYR A 339 6.63 5.40 1.03
CA TYR A 339 6.32 6.51 1.96
C TYR A 339 7.52 6.96 2.80
N THR A 340 8.55 6.13 2.88
CA THR A 340 9.73 6.29 3.77
C THR A 340 10.75 7.32 3.27
N TRP A 341 10.49 8.04 2.16
CA TRP A 341 11.43 9.01 1.58
C TRP A 341 11.99 10.02 2.60
N SER A 342 11.13 10.47 3.52
CA SER A 342 11.50 11.47 4.54
C SER A 342 12.40 10.90 5.65
N VAL A 343 12.46 9.57 5.78
CA VAL A 343 13.22 8.85 6.81
C VAL A 343 14.32 7.97 6.22
N LEU A 344 14.54 8.05 4.90
CA LEU A 344 15.73 7.45 4.28
C LEU A 344 16.99 8.08 4.87
N PRO A 345 18.06 7.30 5.11
CA PRO A 345 19.35 7.84 5.53
C PRO A 345 19.79 8.99 4.60
N GLU A 346 20.52 9.99 5.12
CA GLU A 346 21.01 11.12 4.31
C GLU A 346 21.82 10.65 3.09
N THR A 347 22.57 9.55 3.26
CA THR A 347 23.34 8.86 2.22
C THR A 347 22.49 8.22 1.13
N ALA A 348 21.19 8.03 1.37
CA ALA A 348 20.20 7.39 0.51
C ALA A 348 19.19 8.38 -0.12
N GLY A 349 19.28 9.69 0.16
CA GLY A 349 18.65 10.73 -0.66
C GLY A 349 17.51 11.55 -0.05
N ASN A 350 17.66 12.05 1.19
CA ASN A 350 16.75 13.08 1.73
C ASN A 350 17.09 14.49 1.19
N GLY A 351 16.75 14.74 -0.08
CA GLY A 351 17.15 15.96 -0.81
C GLY A 351 16.07 17.03 -0.98
N GLY A 352 15.01 17.01 -0.16
CA GLY A 352 13.84 17.91 -0.28
C GLY A 352 12.98 17.66 -1.53
N ASP A 353 12.05 18.57 -1.83
CA ASP A 353 11.02 18.38 -2.86
C ASP A 353 11.56 17.97 -4.23
N THR A 354 12.63 18.63 -4.69
CA THR A 354 13.19 18.35 -6.03
C THR A 354 13.74 16.93 -6.12
N ALA A 355 14.36 16.44 -5.03
CA ALA A 355 14.84 15.07 -4.98
C ALA A 355 13.67 14.09 -4.92
N LEU A 356 12.64 14.38 -4.11
CA LEU A 356 11.42 13.56 -4.02
C LEU A 356 10.72 13.42 -5.38
N ILE A 357 10.49 14.54 -6.08
CA ILE A 357 9.86 14.55 -7.42
C ILE A 357 10.65 13.70 -8.42
N ARG A 358 11.99 13.83 -8.42
CA ARG A 358 12.86 13.02 -9.29
C ARG A 358 12.84 11.54 -8.90
N GLY A 359 12.82 11.26 -7.61
CA GLY A 359 12.75 9.91 -7.05
C GLY A 359 11.47 9.19 -7.46
N ILE A 360 10.30 9.79 -7.21
CA ILE A 360 9.00 9.25 -7.62
C ILE A 360 8.94 9.05 -9.14
N ALA A 361 9.40 10.03 -9.93
CA ALA A 361 9.42 9.89 -11.39
C ALA A 361 10.33 8.73 -11.84
N ALA A 362 11.47 8.51 -11.17
CA ALA A 362 12.36 7.39 -11.44
C ALA A 362 11.76 6.04 -11.04
N GLU A 363 11.01 5.97 -9.93
CA GLU A 363 10.27 4.76 -9.55
C GLU A 363 9.19 4.42 -10.57
N LEU A 364 8.41 5.40 -11.02
CA LEU A 364 7.38 5.19 -12.03
C LEU A 364 8.00 4.67 -13.34
N ARG A 365 9.07 5.31 -13.84
CA ARG A 365 9.77 4.81 -15.04
C ARG A 365 10.33 3.40 -14.85
N TRP A 366 10.84 3.09 -13.66
CA TRP A 366 11.31 1.75 -13.33
C TRP A 366 10.15 0.75 -13.35
N ALA A 367 9.01 1.08 -12.75
CA ALA A 367 7.83 0.22 -12.69
C ALA A 367 7.30 -0.07 -14.10
N VAL A 368 7.22 0.96 -14.95
CA VAL A 368 6.89 0.80 -16.37
C VAL A 368 7.83 -0.17 -17.07
N ALA A 369 9.15 -0.01 -16.88
CA ALA A 369 10.14 -0.82 -17.59
C ALA A 369 10.24 -2.27 -17.09
N ASN A 370 9.79 -2.56 -15.86
CA ASN A 370 10.01 -3.86 -15.21
C ASN A 370 8.74 -4.64 -14.89
N LEU A 371 7.58 -3.98 -14.82
CA LEU A 371 6.32 -4.59 -14.38
C LEU A 371 5.26 -4.64 -15.49
N LEU A 372 5.34 -3.72 -16.45
CA LEU A 372 4.35 -3.61 -17.53
C LEU A 372 4.97 -4.04 -18.86
N GLU A 373 4.16 -4.70 -19.69
CA GLU A 373 4.57 -5.06 -21.05
C GLU A 373 4.89 -3.80 -21.88
N PRO A 374 5.81 -3.87 -22.87
CA PRO A 374 6.13 -2.74 -23.74
C PRO A 374 4.86 -2.18 -24.42
N GLY A 375 4.47 -0.95 -24.06
CA GLY A 375 3.25 -0.28 -24.54
C GLY A 375 2.10 -0.19 -23.53
N GLY A 376 2.31 -0.60 -22.28
CA GLY A 376 1.31 -0.64 -21.19
C GLY A 376 1.08 0.66 -20.40
N VAL A 377 1.56 1.81 -20.88
CA VAL A 377 1.44 3.10 -20.17
C VAL A 377 0.84 4.14 -21.10
N ARG A 378 -0.16 4.87 -20.62
CA ARG A 378 -0.62 6.12 -21.24
C ARG A 378 0.05 7.30 -20.59
#